data_AF-A0A0G0EU70-F1
#
_entry.id   AF-A0A0G0EU70-F1
#
_cell.length_a   1.000
_cell.length_b   1.000
_cell.length_c   1.000
_cell.angle_alpha   90.00
_cell.angle_beta   90.00
_cell.angle_gamma   90.00
#
_symmetry.space_group_name_H-M   'P 1'
#
loop_
_entity.id
_entity.type
_entity.pdbx_description
1 polymer ?
#
loop_
_entity_poly.entity_id
_entity_poly.type
_entity_poly.pdbx_seq_one_letter_code
_entity_poly.pdbx_strand_id
1 'polypeptide(L)'
;MKIFKKILFAPLFLIFLAFSLYQSLGQFNIDSALSFNLMPLIYLCIYLILASFFYVLFVIFSNDLKYASPFIILASIITIFLFDLNLAVVLGFGVLVVFFAGYYQLTHKLKTYITFSPTILLIPSIKLITTLLILVLSFGYYLSINKIIKEKGFEIPDGLIDTTLKFTMPSSNLDLVKGDKYLAQITQEQIDFLKSNPQLLEQQGLDPSILDNLSVSTPAPKATKVPTISNDLTKKLIKDQFNKMLEPYKDFIAPFLAILFFITLQSLSSLLSLLLYPLVSLLFYILEKSGFIKFEKEMREVKKMVV
;
A
#
# COMPACT_ATOMS: atom_id res chain seq x y z
N MET A 1 31.74 24.33 -12.39
CA MET A 1 31.22 24.38 -10.99
C MET A 1 29.75 24.77 -10.87
N LYS A 2 29.23 25.83 -11.54
CA LYS A 2 27.82 26.27 -11.38
C LYS A 2 26.79 25.20 -11.78
N ILE A 3 26.99 24.50 -12.90
CA ILE A 3 26.07 23.44 -13.38
C ILE A 3 26.03 22.23 -12.45
N PHE A 4 27.18 21.77 -11.96
CA PHE A 4 27.25 20.63 -11.04
C PHE A 4 26.45 20.87 -9.77
N LYS A 5 26.52 22.08 -9.20
CA LYS A 5 25.69 22.47 -8.03
C LYS A 5 24.19 22.44 -8.33
N LYS A 6 23.77 22.71 -9.57
CA LYS A 6 22.37 22.70 -9.99
C LYS A 6 21.77 21.30 -10.12
N ILE A 7 22.61 20.31 -10.43
CA ILE A 7 22.17 18.94 -10.78
C ILE A 7 22.49 17.94 -9.65
N LEU A 8 23.23 18.35 -8.62
CA LEU A 8 23.70 17.48 -7.53
C LEU A 8 22.63 16.56 -6.93
N PHE A 9 21.40 17.07 -6.74
CA PHE A 9 20.30 16.31 -6.11
C PHE A 9 19.47 15.50 -7.11
N ALA A 10 19.67 15.68 -8.42
CA ALA A 10 18.88 14.99 -9.44
C ALA A 10 19.10 13.46 -9.46
N PRO A 11 20.33 12.94 -9.34
CA PRO A 11 20.55 11.48 -9.25
C PRO A 11 19.90 10.87 -8.02
N LEU A 12 20.01 11.53 -6.85
CA LEU A 12 19.38 11.05 -5.61
C LEU A 12 17.87 10.99 -5.75
N PHE A 13 17.26 12.05 -6.31
CA PHE A 13 15.84 12.07 -6.65
C PHE A 13 15.43 10.85 -7.49
N LEU A 14 16.12 10.60 -8.59
CA LEU A 14 15.78 9.49 -9.49
C LEU A 14 15.96 8.12 -8.84
N ILE A 15 17.00 7.94 -8.04
CA ILE A 15 17.27 6.70 -7.31
C ILE A 15 16.14 6.41 -6.33
N PHE A 16 15.76 7.38 -5.50
CA PHE A 16 14.67 7.20 -4.53
C PHE A 16 13.32 7.01 -5.23
N LEU A 17 13.08 7.69 -6.35
CA LEU A 17 11.88 7.46 -7.15
C LEU A 17 11.85 6.03 -7.70
N ALA A 18 12.94 5.55 -8.30
CA ALA A 18 13.03 4.20 -8.83
C ALA A 18 12.80 3.15 -7.74
N PHE A 19 13.38 3.32 -6.54
CA PHE A 19 13.13 2.44 -5.41
C PHE A 19 11.67 2.48 -4.94
N SER A 20 11.04 3.67 -4.90
CA SER A 20 9.62 3.77 -4.54
C SER A 20 8.72 3.03 -5.54
N LEU A 21 8.99 3.17 -6.84
CA LEU A 21 8.24 2.50 -7.90
C LEU A 21 8.48 0.99 -7.86
N TYR A 22 9.72 0.55 -7.67
CA TYR A 22 10.04 -0.87 -7.52
C TYR A 22 9.32 -1.50 -6.33
N GLN A 23 9.31 -0.82 -5.17
CA GLN A 23 8.60 -1.31 -3.99
C GLN A 23 7.08 -1.39 -4.21
N SER A 24 6.51 -0.50 -5.02
CA SER A 24 5.08 -0.51 -5.33
C SER A 24 4.64 -1.71 -6.17
N LEU A 25 5.54 -2.30 -6.98
CA LEU A 25 5.24 -3.53 -7.74
C LEU A 25 4.80 -4.67 -6.81
N GLY A 26 5.48 -4.84 -5.68
CA GLY A 26 5.14 -5.86 -4.69
C GLY A 26 3.82 -5.62 -3.96
N GLN A 27 3.22 -4.42 -4.10
CA GLN A 27 1.93 -4.06 -3.50
C GLN A 27 0.78 -4.14 -4.51
N PHE A 28 1.05 -4.30 -5.81
CA PHE A 28 0.04 -4.35 -6.88
C PHE A 28 -0.62 -5.73 -7.04
N ASN A 29 -0.60 -6.54 -5.97
CA ASN A 29 -1.31 -7.82 -5.89
C ASN A 29 -2.50 -7.72 -4.91
N ILE A 30 -3.53 -8.55 -5.13
CA ILE A 30 -4.72 -8.63 -4.27
C ILE A 30 -4.32 -9.13 -2.88
N ASP A 31 -3.43 -10.12 -2.81
CA ASP A 31 -2.96 -10.71 -1.54
C ASP A 31 -2.27 -9.68 -0.64
N SER A 32 -1.42 -8.82 -1.22
CA SER A 32 -0.71 -7.79 -0.47
C SER A 32 -1.66 -6.77 0.14
N ALA A 33 -2.74 -6.43 -0.56
CA ALA A 33 -3.73 -5.45 -0.11
C ALA A 33 -4.55 -5.93 1.08
N LEU A 34 -4.83 -7.23 1.12
CA LEU A 34 -5.65 -7.86 2.15
C LEU A 34 -4.82 -8.39 3.32
N SER A 35 -3.52 -8.64 3.13
CA SER A 35 -2.60 -9.09 4.18
C SER A 35 -2.18 -7.99 5.18
N PHE A 36 -2.49 -6.71 4.91
CA PHE A 36 -2.14 -5.55 5.76
C PHE A 36 -0.69 -5.54 6.28
N ASN A 37 0.28 -5.97 5.47
CA ASN A 37 1.67 -5.93 5.89
C ASN A 37 2.18 -4.47 5.89
N LEU A 38 2.32 -3.89 7.09
CA LEU A 38 2.66 -2.46 7.25
C LEU A 38 4.11 -2.15 6.85
N MET A 39 5.06 -3.08 7.01
CA MET A 39 6.48 -2.82 6.74
C MET A 39 6.78 -2.38 5.30
N PRO A 40 6.35 -3.09 4.24
CA PRO A 40 6.59 -2.64 2.87
C PRO A 40 5.89 -1.31 2.55
N LEU A 41 4.75 -1.02 3.18
CA LEU A 41 4.04 0.26 3.05
C LEU A 41 4.82 1.41 3.71
N ILE A 42 5.45 1.15 4.86
CA ILE A 42 6.35 2.09 5.53
C ILE A 42 7.54 2.42 4.63
N TYR A 43 8.23 1.41 4.08
CA TYR A 43 9.35 1.65 3.17
C TYR A 43 8.93 2.41 1.91
N LEU A 44 7.78 2.07 1.33
CA LEU A 44 7.23 2.81 0.19
C LEU A 44 7.01 4.30 0.54
N CYS A 45 6.41 4.60 1.69
CA CYS A 45 6.21 5.97 2.15
C CYS A 45 7.53 6.71 2.39
N ILE A 46 8.52 6.05 3.00
CA ILE A 46 9.86 6.63 3.22
C ILE A 46 10.48 7.03 1.88
N TYR A 47 10.48 6.12 0.89
CA TYR A 47 11.06 6.39 -0.41
C TYR A 47 10.32 7.49 -1.18
N LEU A 48 8.97 7.54 -1.11
CA LEU A 48 8.19 8.62 -1.72
C LEU A 48 8.48 9.99 -1.11
N ILE A 49 8.60 10.05 0.22
CA ILE A 49 8.96 11.28 0.94
C ILE A 49 10.37 11.72 0.57
N LEU A 50 11.34 10.79 0.54
CA LEU A 50 12.72 11.10 0.15
C LEU A 50 12.83 11.53 -1.31
N ALA A 51 12.15 10.84 -2.23
CA ALA A 51 12.09 11.23 -3.64
C ALA A 51 11.54 12.65 -3.79
N SER A 52 10.43 12.96 -3.12
CA SER A 52 9.81 14.29 -3.14
C SER A 52 10.71 15.36 -2.50
N PHE A 53 11.42 15.01 -1.41
CA PHE A 53 12.39 15.88 -0.75
C PHE A 53 13.56 16.24 -1.69
N PHE A 54 14.21 15.25 -2.28
CA PHE A 54 15.33 15.48 -3.20
C PHE A 54 14.89 16.18 -4.49
N TYR A 55 13.68 15.89 -4.97
CA TYR A 55 13.09 16.61 -6.10
C TYR A 55 12.93 18.10 -5.79
N VAL A 56 12.34 18.44 -4.64
CA VAL A 56 12.15 19.83 -4.22
C VAL A 56 13.50 20.54 -4.10
N LEU A 57 14.51 19.91 -3.49
CA LEU A 57 15.87 20.46 -3.46
C LEU A 57 16.42 20.70 -4.88
N PHE A 58 16.34 19.69 -5.74
CA PHE A 58 16.81 19.80 -7.12
C PHE A 58 16.18 20.98 -7.87
N VAL A 59 14.87 21.20 -7.71
CA VAL A 59 14.18 22.33 -8.35
C VAL A 59 14.65 23.68 -7.81
N ILE A 60 14.84 23.82 -6.48
CA ILE A 60 15.37 25.07 -5.89
C ILE A 60 16.75 25.41 -6.47
N PHE A 61 17.65 24.41 -6.53
CA PHE A 61 19.03 24.63 -6.96
C PHE A 61 19.13 24.86 -8.47
N SER A 62 18.32 24.18 -9.28
CA SER A 62 18.32 24.36 -10.73
C SER A 62 17.68 25.68 -11.15
N ASN A 63 16.51 26.01 -10.56
CA ASN A 63 15.66 27.19 -10.79
C ASN A 63 15.33 27.50 -12.27
N ASP A 64 15.57 26.56 -13.17
CA ASP A 64 15.41 26.74 -14.61
C ASP A 64 14.94 25.42 -15.23
N LEU A 65 13.87 25.51 -16.01
CA LEU A 65 13.17 24.39 -16.61
C LEU A 65 14.07 23.61 -17.57
N LYS A 66 15.06 24.28 -18.19
CA LYS A 66 16.02 23.63 -19.09
C LYS A 66 16.82 22.52 -18.38
N TYR A 67 17.12 22.71 -17.09
CA TYR A 67 17.80 21.69 -16.30
C TYR A 67 16.82 20.73 -15.65
N ALA A 68 15.62 21.16 -15.27
CA ALA A 68 14.64 20.29 -14.61
C ALA A 68 13.97 19.30 -15.58
N SER A 69 13.61 19.74 -16.78
CA SER A 69 12.80 18.97 -17.73
C SER A 69 13.40 17.63 -18.15
N PRO A 70 14.72 17.48 -18.43
CA PRO A 70 15.27 16.18 -18.80
C PRO A 70 15.14 15.14 -17.68
N PHE A 71 15.29 15.56 -16.42
CA PHE A 71 15.16 14.68 -15.26
C PHE A 71 13.70 14.34 -14.95
N ILE A 72 12.76 15.25 -15.22
CA ILE A 72 11.32 14.96 -15.12
C ILE A 72 10.91 13.94 -16.19
N ILE A 73 11.39 14.10 -17.43
CA ILE A 73 11.14 13.15 -18.51
C ILE A 73 11.77 11.79 -18.16
N LEU A 74 13.00 11.78 -17.67
CA LEU A 74 13.66 10.53 -17.25
C LEU A 74 12.90 9.85 -16.11
N ALA A 75 12.41 10.61 -15.12
CA ALA A 75 11.57 10.10 -14.05
C ALA A 75 10.30 9.41 -14.58
N SER A 76 9.65 9.97 -15.60
CA SER A 76 8.54 9.33 -16.29
C SER A 76 8.96 8.05 -17.00
N ILE A 77 10.11 8.05 -17.68
CA ILE A 77 10.61 6.88 -18.43
C ILE A 77 10.92 5.70 -17.49
N ILE A 78 11.35 5.94 -16.25
CA ILE A 78 11.60 4.88 -15.26
C ILE A 78 10.38 3.97 -15.08
N THR A 79 9.15 4.50 -15.18
CA THR A 79 7.93 3.69 -15.07
C THR A 79 7.80 2.66 -16.19
N ILE A 80 8.31 2.96 -17.40
CA ILE A 80 8.28 2.05 -18.57
C ILE A 80 9.16 0.83 -18.34
N PHE A 81 10.25 0.98 -17.60
CA PHE A 81 11.15 -0.14 -17.30
C PHE A 81 10.66 -1.05 -16.18
N LEU A 82 9.69 -0.62 -15.37
CA LEU A 82 9.26 -1.32 -14.17
C LEU A 82 7.89 -1.99 -14.30
N PHE A 83 6.97 -1.44 -15.10
CA PHE A 83 5.59 -1.91 -15.20
C PHE A 83 5.21 -2.39 -16.61
N ASP A 84 4.15 -3.19 -16.72
CA ASP A 84 3.51 -3.53 -17.99
C ASP A 84 3.18 -2.26 -18.80
N LEU A 85 3.32 -2.31 -20.13
CA LEU A 85 3.21 -1.14 -21.02
C LEU A 85 1.97 -0.26 -20.74
N ASN A 86 0.78 -0.87 -20.60
CA ASN A 86 -0.46 -0.12 -20.37
C ASN A 86 -0.44 0.64 -19.04
N LEU A 87 0.03 0.00 -17.97
CA LEU A 87 0.10 0.59 -16.64
C LEU A 87 1.25 1.60 -16.56
N ALA A 88 2.38 1.29 -17.18
CA ALA A 88 3.54 2.16 -17.29
C ALA A 88 3.21 3.48 -17.98
N VAL A 89 2.46 3.48 -19.07
CA VAL A 89 2.08 4.72 -19.77
C VAL A 89 1.23 5.62 -18.87
N VAL A 90 0.26 5.05 -18.15
CA VAL A 90 -0.61 5.82 -17.24
C VAL A 90 0.18 6.36 -16.05
N LEU A 91 0.99 5.52 -15.38
CA LEU A 91 1.82 5.96 -14.26
C LEU A 91 2.87 6.97 -14.71
N GLY A 92 3.53 6.75 -15.84
CA GLY A 92 4.53 7.65 -16.41
C GLY A 92 3.94 9.03 -16.68
N PHE A 93 2.77 9.08 -17.35
CA PHE A 93 2.07 10.34 -17.57
C PHE A 93 1.67 11.02 -16.25
N GLY A 94 1.15 10.26 -15.27
CA GLY A 94 0.84 10.78 -13.94
C GLY A 94 2.06 11.38 -13.24
N VAL A 95 3.17 10.65 -13.21
CA VAL A 95 4.45 11.08 -12.64
C VAL A 95 4.97 12.35 -13.33
N LEU A 96 4.89 12.40 -14.67
CA LEU A 96 5.28 13.56 -15.46
C LEU A 96 4.46 14.79 -15.06
N VAL A 97 3.13 14.67 -15.02
CA VAL A 97 2.23 15.77 -14.65
C VAL A 97 2.49 16.24 -13.22
N VAL A 98 2.67 15.32 -12.28
CA VAL A 98 2.94 15.65 -10.87
C VAL A 98 4.23 16.46 -10.73
N PHE A 99 5.31 16.05 -11.39
CA PHE A 99 6.57 16.78 -11.30
C PHE A 99 6.53 18.10 -12.06
N PHE A 100 5.92 18.20 -13.25
CA PHE A 100 5.76 19.51 -13.90
C PHE A 100 4.92 20.47 -13.05
N ALA A 101 3.80 20.00 -12.48
CA ALA A 101 2.97 20.80 -11.58
C ALA A 101 3.76 21.24 -10.33
N GLY A 102 4.51 20.31 -9.73
CA GLY A 102 5.39 20.59 -8.59
C GLY A 102 6.48 21.63 -8.91
N TYR A 103 7.08 21.54 -10.10
CA TYR A 103 8.05 22.54 -10.60
C TYR A 103 7.41 23.92 -10.67
N TYR A 104 6.31 24.08 -11.40
CA TYR A 104 5.67 25.37 -11.59
C TYR A 104 5.20 25.99 -10.27
N GLN A 105 4.60 25.18 -9.39
CA GLN A 105 4.18 25.63 -8.07
C GLN A 105 5.36 26.11 -7.23
N LEU A 106 6.45 25.36 -7.19
CA LEU A 106 7.63 25.70 -6.40
C LEU A 106 8.33 26.94 -6.94
N THR A 107 8.52 27.04 -8.26
CA THR A 107 9.10 28.24 -8.90
C THR A 107 8.24 29.48 -8.67
N HIS A 108 6.91 29.36 -8.69
CA HIS A 108 6.03 30.47 -8.34
C HIS A 108 6.23 30.90 -6.88
N LYS A 109 6.22 29.96 -5.92
CA LYS A 109 6.49 30.25 -4.50
C LYS A 109 7.87 30.89 -4.29
N LEU A 110 8.88 30.42 -5.02
CA LEU A 110 10.25 30.97 -4.97
C LEU A 110 10.34 32.40 -5.53
N LYS A 111 9.37 32.86 -6.33
CA LYS A 111 9.34 34.25 -6.80
C LYS A 111 8.63 35.20 -5.82
N THR A 112 7.71 34.68 -5.01
CA THR A 112 6.81 35.50 -4.17
C THR A 112 7.21 35.58 -2.70
N TYR A 113 8.18 34.80 -2.22
CA TYR A 113 8.56 34.85 -0.80
C TYR A 113 9.31 36.14 -0.44
N ILE A 114 9.05 36.63 0.78
CA ILE A 114 9.71 37.82 1.35
C ILE A 114 10.81 37.40 2.32
N THR A 115 10.58 36.34 3.11
CA THR A 115 11.57 35.79 4.06
C THR A 115 11.81 34.33 3.75
N PHE A 116 13.07 33.96 3.55
CA PHE A 116 13.42 32.57 3.30
C PHE A 116 13.50 31.80 4.63
N SER A 117 12.50 30.94 4.86
CA SER A 117 12.52 29.93 5.91
C SER A 117 12.43 28.55 5.25
N PRO A 118 13.49 27.71 5.28
CA PRO A 118 13.52 26.44 4.58
C PRO A 118 12.35 25.52 4.96
N THR A 119 12.03 25.43 6.25
CA THR A 119 10.97 24.54 6.74
C THR A 119 9.60 24.99 6.27
N ILE A 120 9.29 26.29 6.38
CA ILE A 120 8.00 26.86 5.99
C ILE A 120 7.80 26.80 4.47
N LEU A 121 8.86 27.01 3.69
CA LEU A 121 8.78 27.08 2.24
C LEU A 121 8.75 25.69 1.58
N LEU A 122 9.53 24.73 2.11
CA LEU A 122 9.77 23.44 1.46
C LEU A 122 8.84 22.33 1.92
N ILE A 123 8.57 22.22 3.22
CA ILE A 123 7.78 21.11 3.77
C ILE A 123 6.39 21.00 3.13
N PRO A 124 5.61 22.09 2.93
CA PRO A 124 4.31 22.00 2.27
C PRO A 124 4.42 21.50 0.82
N SER A 125 5.48 21.89 0.11
CA SER A 125 5.70 21.50 -1.29
C SER A 125 6.10 20.02 -1.38
N ILE A 126 6.94 19.53 -0.45
CA ILE A 126 7.28 18.11 -0.34
C ILE A 126 6.03 17.28 -0.08
N LYS A 127 5.23 17.65 0.93
CA LYS A 127 3.98 16.95 1.28
C LYS A 127 2.99 16.88 0.11
N LEU A 128 2.84 17.97 -0.63
CA LEU A 128 1.96 18.03 -1.79
C LEU A 128 2.42 17.07 -2.88
N ILE A 129 3.70 17.09 -3.25
CA ILE A 129 4.24 16.18 -4.27
C ILE A 129 4.11 14.73 -3.82
N THR A 130 4.42 14.43 -2.56
CA THR A 130 4.20 13.08 -2.00
C THR A 130 2.74 12.65 -2.11
N THR A 131 1.79 13.53 -1.74
CA THR A 131 0.35 13.23 -1.81
C THR A 131 -0.11 12.98 -3.25
N LEU A 132 0.37 13.78 -4.20
CA LEU A 132 0.07 13.60 -5.62
C LEU A 132 0.69 12.31 -6.18
N LEU A 133 1.89 11.94 -5.77
CA LEU A 133 2.50 10.66 -6.16
C LEU A 133 1.73 9.48 -5.56
N ILE A 134 1.29 9.56 -4.30
CA ILE A 134 0.42 8.55 -3.69
C ILE A 134 -0.87 8.42 -4.50
N LEU A 135 -1.49 9.53 -4.92
CA LEU A 135 -2.68 9.50 -5.76
C LEU A 135 -2.44 8.78 -7.10
N VAL A 136 -1.31 9.06 -7.77
CA VAL A 136 -0.92 8.40 -9.02
C VAL A 136 -0.72 6.89 -8.80
N LEU A 137 -0.05 6.50 -7.72
CA LEU A 137 0.13 5.08 -7.36
C LEU A 137 -1.18 4.39 -7.01
N SER A 138 -2.08 5.04 -6.28
CA SER A 138 -3.42 4.52 -5.97
C SER A 138 -4.25 4.32 -7.24
N PHE A 139 -4.13 5.22 -8.21
CA PHE A 139 -4.80 5.05 -9.51
C PHE A 139 -4.18 3.90 -10.32
N GLY A 140 -2.85 3.76 -10.32
CA GLY A 140 -2.19 2.60 -10.93
C GLY A 140 -2.58 1.28 -10.28
N TYR A 141 -2.67 1.28 -8.95
CA TYR A 141 -3.15 0.14 -8.16
C TYR A 141 -4.60 -0.23 -8.53
N TYR A 142 -5.51 0.75 -8.65
CA TYR A 142 -6.86 0.53 -9.13
C TYR A 142 -6.88 -0.18 -10.50
N LEU A 143 -6.10 0.31 -11.46
CA LEU A 143 -6.03 -0.29 -12.79
C LEU A 143 -5.48 -1.72 -12.76
N SER A 144 -4.45 -1.96 -11.93
CA SER A 144 -3.88 -3.31 -11.74
C SER A 144 -4.91 -4.28 -11.19
N ILE A 145 -5.57 -3.92 -10.08
CA ILE A 145 -6.54 -4.79 -9.42
C ILE A 145 -7.77 -5.00 -10.30
N ASN A 146 -8.25 -3.97 -11.00
CA ASN A 146 -9.37 -4.09 -11.92
C ASN A 146 -9.05 -5.06 -13.07
N LYS A 147 -7.81 -5.04 -13.59
CA LYS A 147 -7.34 -6.00 -14.59
C LYS A 147 -7.34 -7.43 -14.03
N ILE A 148 -6.79 -7.63 -12.83
CA ILE A 148 -6.73 -8.96 -12.18
C ILE A 148 -8.14 -9.50 -11.92
N ILE A 149 -9.05 -8.68 -11.39
CA ILE A 149 -10.44 -9.10 -11.10
C ILE A 149 -11.18 -9.46 -12.39
N LYS A 150 -10.96 -8.74 -13.49
CA LYS A 150 -11.57 -9.06 -14.79
C LYS A 150 -11.04 -10.34 -15.41
N GLU A 151 -9.75 -10.63 -15.25
CA GLU A 151 -9.10 -11.80 -15.86
C GLU A 151 -9.29 -13.09 -15.03
N LYS A 152 -9.22 -13.00 -13.71
CA LYS A 152 -9.21 -14.16 -12.81
C LYS A 152 -10.46 -14.27 -11.94
N GLY A 153 -11.33 -13.27 -11.94
CA GLY A 153 -12.36 -13.12 -10.92
C GLY A 153 -11.76 -12.59 -9.60
N PHE A 154 -12.64 -12.21 -8.67
CA PHE A 154 -12.24 -11.90 -7.30
C PHE A 154 -12.29 -13.19 -6.48
N GLU A 155 -11.14 -13.60 -5.94
CA GLU A 155 -11.04 -14.69 -4.98
C GLU A 155 -10.49 -14.15 -3.66
N ILE A 156 -11.12 -14.51 -2.54
CA ILE A 156 -10.65 -14.11 -1.21
C ILE A 156 -9.36 -14.88 -0.90
N PRO A 157 -8.27 -14.21 -0.48
CA PRO A 157 -7.05 -14.86 -0.05
C PRO A 157 -7.32 -15.81 1.12
N ASP A 158 -6.71 -17.00 1.06
CA ASP A 158 -6.87 -18.01 2.11
C ASP A 158 -6.46 -17.49 3.50
N GLY A 159 -5.54 -16.53 3.57
CA GLY A 159 -5.12 -15.89 4.84
C GLY A 159 -6.24 -15.14 5.56
N LEU A 160 -7.19 -14.53 4.83
CA LEU A 160 -8.36 -13.89 5.45
C LEU A 160 -9.37 -14.92 5.95
N ILE A 161 -9.54 -16.01 5.21
CA ILE A 161 -10.41 -17.12 5.60
C ILE A 161 -9.85 -17.79 6.86
N ASP A 162 -8.54 -18.05 6.89
CA ASP A 162 -7.85 -18.63 8.04
C ASP A 162 -7.88 -17.70 9.25
N THR A 163 -7.79 -16.38 9.05
CA THR A 163 -7.90 -15.39 10.13
C THR A 163 -9.33 -15.33 10.66
N THR A 164 -10.34 -15.33 9.77
CA THR A 164 -11.76 -15.34 10.16
C THR A 164 -12.08 -16.62 10.92
N LEU A 165 -11.63 -17.79 10.44
CA LEU A 165 -11.78 -19.07 11.11
C LEU A 165 -11.16 -19.08 12.52
N LYS A 166 -10.00 -18.43 12.71
CA LYS A 166 -9.36 -18.26 14.03
C LYS A 166 -10.18 -17.36 14.97
N PHE A 167 -10.93 -16.41 14.46
CA PHE A 167 -11.76 -15.51 15.28
C PHE A 167 -13.18 -16.05 15.50
N THR A 168 -13.72 -16.87 14.60
CA THR A 168 -15.05 -17.48 14.73
C THR A 168 -15.04 -18.78 15.53
N MET A 169 -13.91 -19.49 15.60
CA MET A 169 -13.74 -20.59 16.55
C MET A 169 -13.12 -20.01 17.83
N PRO A 170 -13.89 -19.76 18.91
CA PRO A 170 -13.29 -19.43 20.18
C PRO A 170 -12.37 -20.58 20.52
N SER A 171 -11.11 -20.27 20.81
CA SER A 171 -10.11 -21.22 21.28
C SER A 171 -10.68 -22.03 22.44
N SER A 172 -11.27 -23.19 22.15
CA SER A 172 -11.38 -24.25 23.12
C SER A 172 -9.93 -24.56 23.49
N ASN A 173 -9.54 -24.14 24.71
CA ASN A 173 -8.22 -24.36 25.29
C ASN A 173 -7.74 -25.78 24.99
N LEU A 174 -6.91 -25.90 23.97
CA LEU A 174 -5.96 -26.99 23.81
C LEU A 174 -4.68 -26.29 23.41
N ASP A 175 -3.90 -25.97 24.45
CA ASP A 175 -2.47 -25.81 24.32
C ASP A 175 -1.96 -26.99 23.48
N LEU A 176 -1.73 -26.73 22.19
CA LEU A 176 -0.96 -27.58 21.31
C LEU A 176 0.51 -27.43 21.69
N VAL A 177 0.83 -27.92 22.89
CA VAL A 177 2.15 -28.48 23.16
C VAL A 177 2.37 -29.53 22.08
N LYS A 178 3.51 -29.41 21.40
CA LYS A 178 4.02 -30.43 20.48
C LYS A 178 3.90 -31.81 21.14
N GLY A 179 2.96 -32.62 20.67
CA GLY A 179 2.81 -34.00 21.12
C GLY A 179 1.37 -34.35 21.42
N ASP A 180 0.88 -35.32 20.67
CA ASP A 180 -0.29 -36.15 20.95
C ASP A 180 -1.68 -35.65 20.54
N LYS A 181 -2.24 -36.46 19.63
CA LYS A 181 -3.56 -36.38 19.02
C LYS A 181 -4.63 -36.64 20.09
N TYR A 182 -5.42 -35.63 20.41
CA TYR A 182 -6.76 -35.85 20.96
C TYR A 182 -7.79 -35.54 19.88
N LEU A 183 -8.31 -36.61 19.29
CA LEU A 183 -9.52 -36.58 18.48
C LEU A 183 -10.69 -36.30 19.42
N ALA A 184 -11.50 -35.30 19.14
CA ALA A 184 -12.83 -35.21 19.71
C ALA A 184 -13.60 -36.47 19.25
N GLN A 185 -13.78 -37.43 20.15
CA GLN A 185 -14.63 -38.59 19.89
C GLN A 185 -16.09 -38.11 19.97
N ILE A 186 -16.69 -37.86 18.81
CA ILE A 186 -18.15 -37.72 18.71
C ILE A 186 -18.72 -39.12 18.96
N THR A 187 -19.47 -39.29 20.06
CA THR A 187 -20.09 -40.56 20.41
C THR A 187 -21.26 -40.85 19.47
N GLN A 188 -21.54 -42.13 19.20
CA GLN A 188 -22.61 -42.56 18.29
C GLN A 188 -23.98 -41.93 18.60
N GLU A 189 -24.27 -41.70 19.89
CA GLU A 189 -25.48 -41.05 20.38
C GLU A 189 -25.61 -39.59 19.94
N GLN A 190 -24.49 -38.86 19.76
CA GLN A 190 -24.51 -37.47 19.26
C GLN A 190 -24.79 -37.42 17.77
N ILE A 191 -24.37 -38.43 17.00
CA ILE A 191 -24.67 -38.55 15.57
C ILE A 191 -26.17 -38.86 15.39
N ASP A 192 -26.71 -39.76 16.20
CA ASP A 192 -28.14 -40.11 16.14
C ASP A 192 -29.04 -38.96 16.64
N PHE A 193 -28.57 -38.16 17.60
CA PHE A 193 -29.24 -36.92 18.05
C PHE A 193 -29.25 -35.83 16.96
N LEU A 194 -28.17 -35.71 16.18
CA LEU A 194 -28.08 -34.75 15.07
C LEU A 194 -28.88 -35.22 13.84
N LYS A 195 -28.95 -36.54 13.58
CA LYS A 195 -29.83 -37.11 12.54
C LYS A 195 -31.32 -36.95 12.87
N SER A 196 -31.69 -36.98 14.15
CA SER A 196 -33.07 -36.80 14.59
C SER A 196 -33.51 -35.32 14.64
N ASN A 197 -32.59 -34.36 14.58
CA ASN A 197 -32.89 -32.92 14.60
C ASN A 197 -32.22 -32.17 13.42
N PRO A 198 -32.64 -32.42 12.17
CA PRO A 198 -32.03 -31.83 10.97
C PRO A 198 -32.11 -30.29 10.94
N GLN A 199 -33.08 -29.71 11.64
CA GLN A 199 -33.25 -28.25 11.77
C GLN A 199 -32.07 -27.56 12.47
N LEU A 200 -31.33 -28.25 13.35
CA LEU A 200 -30.17 -27.67 14.02
C LEU A 200 -28.95 -27.55 13.08
N LEU A 201 -28.85 -28.45 12.10
CA LEU A 201 -27.82 -28.42 11.06
C LEU A 201 -28.15 -27.36 10.03
N GLU A 202 -29.42 -27.26 9.63
CA GLU A 202 -29.90 -26.20 8.73
C GLU A 202 -29.77 -24.80 9.35
N GLN A 203 -30.05 -24.63 10.66
CA GLN A 203 -29.82 -23.38 11.39
C GLN A 203 -28.33 -22.97 11.45
N GLN A 204 -27.42 -23.95 11.36
CA GLN A 204 -25.99 -23.72 11.24
C GLN A 204 -25.50 -23.70 9.78
N GLY A 205 -26.41 -23.78 8.80
CA GLY A 205 -26.12 -23.73 7.36
C GLY A 205 -25.42 -24.97 6.80
N LEU A 206 -25.52 -26.11 7.49
CA LEU A 206 -24.92 -27.40 7.11
C LEU A 206 -25.95 -28.31 6.44
N ASP A 207 -25.58 -28.90 5.31
CA ASP A 207 -26.39 -29.90 4.61
C ASP A 207 -26.37 -31.23 5.40
N PRO A 208 -27.54 -31.80 5.76
CA PRO A 208 -27.64 -33.03 6.55
C PRO A 208 -26.98 -34.24 5.88
N SER A 209 -26.75 -34.19 4.57
CA SER A 209 -26.08 -35.25 3.79
C SER A 209 -24.60 -35.47 4.20
N ILE A 210 -24.00 -34.52 4.93
CA ILE A 210 -22.61 -34.62 5.42
C ILE A 210 -22.47 -35.69 6.52
N LEU A 211 -23.52 -35.95 7.28
CA LEU A 211 -23.53 -36.94 8.37
C LEU A 211 -23.45 -38.39 7.88
N ASP A 212 -23.84 -38.66 6.63
CA ASP A 212 -23.78 -40.01 6.06
C ASP A 212 -22.38 -40.41 5.61
N ASN A 213 -21.44 -39.45 5.51
CA ASN A 213 -20.03 -39.70 5.22
C ASN A 213 -19.18 -39.96 6.47
N LEU A 214 -19.76 -39.85 7.67
CA LEU A 214 -19.07 -40.15 8.93
C LEU A 214 -19.21 -41.64 9.24
N SER A 215 -18.33 -42.45 8.65
CA SER A 215 -18.25 -43.89 8.90
C SER A 215 -17.91 -44.18 10.37
N VAL A 216 -18.85 -44.81 11.05
CA VAL A 216 -18.72 -45.33 12.42
C VAL A 216 -17.55 -46.31 12.49
N SER A 217 -16.51 -45.97 13.27
CA SER A 217 -15.37 -46.86 13.51
C SER A 217 -15.50 -47.51 14.88
N THR A 218 -15.82 -48.80 14.93
CA THR A 218 -15.59 -49.70 16.09
C THR A 218 -14.14 -50.26 16.01
N PRO A 219 -13.53 -50.71 17.13
CA PRO A 219 -12.14 -50.38 17.44
C PRO A 219 -11.06 -51.36 16.94
N ALA A 220 -9.84 -50.79 16.83
CA ALA A 220 -8.51 -51.41 16.87
C ALA A 220 -7.83 -51.77 15.50
N PRO A 221 -6.49 -51.86 15.45
CA PRO A 221 -5.63 -50.69 15.29
C PRO A 221 -4.67 -50.91 14.12
N LYS A 222 -4.85 -50.20 13.00
CA LYS A 222 -3.78 -50.03 12.01
C LYS A 222 -3.83 -48.61 11.48
N ALA A 223 -2.70 -47.92 11.64
CA ALA A 223 -2.45 -46.57 11.22
C ALA A 223 -2.72 -46.42 9.71
N THR A 224 -3.93 -46.02 9.39
CA THR A 224 -4.30 -45.54 8.07
C THR A 224 -4.52 -44.05 8.23
N LYS A 225 -3.70 -43.23 7.56
CA LYS A 225 -3.83 -41.77 7.58
C LYS A 225 -5.23 -41.41 7.07
N VAL A 226 -6.14 -41.06 7.98
CA VAL A 226 -7.43 -40.45 7.63
C VAL A 226 -7.12 -39.08 7.02
N PRO A 227 -7.66 -38.74 5.83
CA PRO A 227 -7.38 -37.46 5.20
C PRO A 227 -8.04 -36.34 6.02
N THR A 228 -7.38 -35.20 6.08
CA THR A 228 -7.78 -33.97 6.76
C THR A 228 -9.01 -33.33 6.06
N ILE A 229 -10.19 -33.95 6.14
CA ILE A 229 -11.37 -33.58 5.31
C ILE A 229 -12.13 -32.36 5.86
N SER A 230 -11.90 -31.93 7.11
CA SER A 230 -12.74 -30.91 7.77
C SER A 230 -12.35 -29.44 7.49
N ASN A 231 -11.11 -29.13 7.12
CA ASN A 231 -10.71 -27.74 6.86
C ASN A 231 -11.01 -27.31 5.41
N ASP A 232 -10.81 -28.19 4.42
CA ASP A 232 -10.96 -27.82 3.00
C ASP A 232 -12.42 -27.67 2.58
N LEU A 233 -13.33 -28.50 3.12
CA LEU A 233 -14.77 -28.38 2.87
C LEU A 233 -15.35 -27.12 3.51
N THR A 234 -14.94 -26.81 4.75
CA THR A 234 -15.34 -25.58 5.45
C THR A 234 -14.81 -24.34 4.72
N LYS A 235 -13.56 -24.36 4.27
CA LYS A 235 -12.98 -23.29 3.44
C LYS A 235 -13.76 -23.11 2.14
N LYS A 236 -14.13 -24.19 1.47
CA LYS A 236 -14.87 -24.14 0.21
C LYS A 236 -16.29 -23.59 0.39
N LEU A 237 -17.01 -24.02 1.43
CA LEU A 237 -18.34 -23.50 1.78
C LEU A 237 -18.31 -22.00 2.13
N ILE A 238 -17.32 -21.57 2.90
CA ILE A 238 -17.13 -20.15 3.24
C ILE A 238 -16.80 -19.36 1.97
N LYS A 239 -15.92 -19.86 1.09
CA LYS A 239 -15.62 -19.22 -0.20
C LYS A 239 -16.87 -19.07 -1.06
N ASP A 240 -17.69 -20.11 -1.18
CA ASP A 240 -18.89 -20.09 -2.01
C ASP A 240 -19.97 -19.14 -1.46
N GLN A 241 -20.16 -19.08 -0.14
CA GLN A 241 -21.08 -18.13 0.49
C GLN A 241 -20.60 -16.68 0.36
N PHE A 242 -19.31 -16.42 0.60
CA PHE A 242 -18.74 -15.08 0.43
C PHE A 242 -18.78 -14.63 -1.03
N ASN A 243 -18.47 -15.52 -1.98
CA ASN A 243 -18.51 -15.21 -3.41
C ASN A 243 -19.92 -14.84 -3.88
N LYS A 244 -20.96 -15.53 -3.38
CA LYS A 244 -22.37 -15.17 -3.65
C LYS A 244 -22.75 -13.83 -3.01
N MET A 245 -22.27 -13.55 -1.80
CA MET A 245 -22.53 -12.28 -1.11
C MET A 245 -21.83 -11.09 -1.77
N LEU A 246 -20.62 -11.30 -2.30
CA LEU A 246 -19.79 -10.28 -2.95
C LEU A 246 -20.15 -10.05 -4.42
N GLU A 247 -20.88 -10.96 -5.05
CA GLU A 247 -21.30 -10.88 -6.44
C GLU A 247 -21.92 -9.53 -6.86
N PRO A 248 -22.89 -8.95 -6.11
CA PRO A 248 -23.44 -7.64 -6.47
C PRO A 248 -22.46 -6.46 -6.27
N TYR A 249 -21.36 -6.68 -5.54
CA TYR A 249 -20.38 -5.64 -5.20
C TYR A 249 -19.07 -5.75 -5.99
N LYS A 250 -18.92 -6.75 -6.88
CA LYS A 250 -17.67 -7.03 -7.61
C LYS A 250 -17.08 -5.79 -8.30
N ASP A 251 -17.91 -4.97 -8.93
CA ASP A 251 -17.47 -3.75 -9.63
C ASP A 251 -16.96 -2.65 -8.69
N PHE A 252 -17.37 -2.67 -7.42
CA PHE A 252 -16.97 -1.71 -6.40
C PHE A 252 -15.74 -2.15 -5.58
N ILE A 253 -15.29 -3.40 -5.72
CA ILE A 253 -14.13 -3.92 -4.97
C ILE A 253 -12.86 -3.17 -5.35
N ALA A 254 -12.56 -3.05 -6.64
CA ALA A 254 -11.36 -2.36 -7.12
C ALA A 254 -11.29 -0.87 -6.68
N PRO A 255 -12.33 -0.04 -6.84
CA PRO A 255 -12.28 1.34 -6.38
C PRO A 255 -12.20 1.44 -4.85
N PHE A 256 -12.90 0.57 -4.11
CA PHE A 256 -12.83 0.56 -2.65
C PHE A 256 -11.41 0.23 -2.15
N LEU A 257 -10.78 -0.81 -2.69
CA LEU A 257 -9.40 -1.17 -2.36
C LEU A 257 -8.41 -0.04 -2.70
N ALA A 258 -8.61 0.66 -3.82
CA ALA A 258 -7.75 1.78 -4.19
C ALA A 258 -7.89 2.98 -3.25
N ILE A 259 -9.12 3.29 -2.81
CA ILE A 259 -9.37 4.32 -1.80
C ILE A 259 -8.73 3.93 -0.47
N LEU A 260 -8.90 2.67 -0.04
CA LEU A 260 -8.28 2.16 1.18
C LEU A 260 -6.75 2.26 1.11
N PHE A 261 -6.16 1.91 -0.03
CA PHE A 261 -4.72 2.04 -0.29
C PHE A 261 -4.26 3.50 -0.21
N PHE A 262 -5.00 4.42 -0.83
CA PHE A 262 -4.74 5.86 -0.74
C PHE A 262 -4.77 6.37 0.70
N ILE A 263 -5.84 6.08 1.44
CA ILE A 263 -6.01 6.53 2.84
C ILE A 263 -4.89 5.98 3.71
N THR A 264 -4.54 4.71 3.54
CA THR A 264 -3.47 4.06 4.30
C THR A 264 -2.11 4.71 4.04
N LEU A 265 -1.72 4.88 2.78
CA LEU A 265 -0.47 5.54 2.42
C LEU A 265 -0.45 7.01 2.85
N GLN A 266 -1.56 7.73 2.69
CA GLN A 266 -1.64 9.14 3.06
C GLN A 266 -1.52 9.34 4.57
N SER A 267 -2.21 8.49 5.36
CA SER A 267 -2.11 8.51 6.82
C SER A 267 -0.66 8.24 7.27
N LEU A 268 -0.04 7.21 6.71
CA LEU A 268 1.33 6.83 7.02
C LEU A 268 2.32 7.93 6.61
N SER A 269 2.19 8.45 5.39
CA SER A 269 2.98 9.56 4.87
C SER A 269 2.85 10.81 5.74
N SER A 270 1.65 11.12 6.24
CA SER A 270 1.43 12.25 7.16
C SER A 270 2.22 12.08 8.47
N LEU A 271 2.19 10.89 9.06
CA LEU A 271 2.94 10.56 10.27
C LEU A 271 4.45 10.66 10.05
N LEU A 272 4.96 10.04 8.97
CA LEU A 272 6.39 10.11 8.64
C LEU A 272 6.85 11.51 8.24
N SER A 273 5.96 12.35 7.70
CA SER A 273 6.29 13.73 7.34
C SER A 273 6.71 14.59 8.55
N LEU A 274 6.47 14.14 9.78
CA LEU A 274 7.01 14.81 10.98
C LEU A 274 8.55 14.79 10.99
N LEU A 275 9.17 13.77 10.39
CA LEU A 275 10.62 13.66 10.23
C LEU A 275 11.19 14.68 9.22
N LEU A 276 10.36 15.31 8.38
CA LEU A 276 10.83 16.33 7.43
C LEU A 276 11.37 17.58 8.13
N TYR A 277 10.83 17.94 9.30
CA TYR A 277 11.29 19.13 10.05
C TYR A 277 12.77 19.03 10.44
N PRO A 278 13.21 18.01 11.21
CA PRO A 278 14.62 17.88 11.56
C PRO A 278 15.49 17.65 10.31
N LEU A 279 14.98 16.93 9.31
CA LEU A 279 15.74 16.62 8.09
C LEU A 279 16.03 17.87 7.25
N VAL A 280 15.02 18.71 6.98
CA VAL A 280 15.19 19.98 6.26
C VAL A 280 16.11 20.92 7.04
N SER A 281 15.92 21.03 8.35
CA SER A 281 16.75 21.89 9.20
C SER A 281 18.22 21.46 9.20
N LEU A 282 18.48 20.17 9.37
CA LEU A 282 19.83 19.60 9.40
C LEU A 282 20.52 19.76 8.04
N LEU A 283 19.82 19.52 6.93
CA LEU A 283 20.38 19.67 5.59
C LEU A 283 20.80 21.13 5.33
N PHE A 284 19.92 22.10 5.61
CA PHE A 284 20.26 23.52 5.40
C PHE A 284 21.38 23.99 6.33
N TYR A 285 21.44 23.49 7.57
CA TYR A 285 22.56 23.73 8.48
C TYR A 285 23.89 23.22 7.90
N ILE A 286 23.93 22.00 7.37
CA ILE A 286 25.13 21.44 6.72
C ILE A 286 25.52 22.23 5.47
N LEU A 287 24.54 22.60 4.64
CA LEU A 287 24.79 23.36 3.41
C LEU A 287 25.34 24.76 3.71
N GLU A 288 24.87 25.40 4.78
CA GLU A 288 25.38 26.70 5.24
C GLU A 288 26.80 26.55 5.79
N LYS A 289 27.05 25.57 6.68
CA LYS A 289 28.38 25.32 7.27
C LYS A 289 29.43 24.91 6.25
N SER A 290 29.04 24.20 5.19
CA SER A 290 29.92 23.85 4.07
C SER A 290 30.17 25.00 3.09
N GLY A 291 29.51 26.15 3.27
CA GLY A 291 29.60 27.29 2.35
C GLY A 291 28.94 27.02 0.99
N PHE A 292 28.11 25.98 0.88
CA PHE A 292 27.39 25.65 -0.35
C PHE A 292 26.29 26.67 -0.63
N ILE A 293 25.64 27.18 0.43
CA ILE A 293 24.65 28.27 0.40
C ILE A 293 25.10 29.42 1.30
N LYS A 294 24.64 30.64 0.99
CA LYS A 294 24.75 31.83 1.84
C LYS A 294 23.40 32.54 1.87
N PHE A 295 23.01 33.01 3.04
CA PHE A 295 21.80 33.80 3.21
C PHE A 295 22.14 35.29 3.08
N GLU A 296 21.59 35.93 2.05
CA GLU A 296 21.71 37.38 1.84
C GLU A 296 20.37 38.04 2.14
N LYS A 297 20.41 39.18 2.82
CA LYS A 297 19.22 39.99 3.12
C LYS A 297 19.06 41.02 2.00
N GLU A 298 18.03 40.87 1.19
CA GLU A 298 17.63 41.84 0.17
C GLU A 298 16.44 42.67 0.70
N MET A 299 16.56 44.00 0.71
CA MET A 299 15.44 44.88 1.05
C MET A 299 14.51 44.98 -0.16
N ARG A 300 13.28 44.47 -0.04
CA ARG A 300 12.23 44.63 -1.06
C ARG A 300 11.10 45.50 -0.53
N GLU A 301 10.68 46.47 -1.33
CA GLU A 301 9.49 47.28 -1.03
C GLU A 301 8.24 46.42 -1.16
N VAL A 302 7.46 46.31 -0.08
CA VAL A 302 6.19 45.59 -0.06
C VAL A 302 5.07 46.53 0.40
N LYS A 303 4.03 46.65 -0.44
CA LYS A 303 2.80 47.37 -0.08
C LYS A 303 1.96 46.48 0.82
N LYS A 304 1.77 46.89 2.07
CA LYS A 304 0.89 46.21 3.02
C LYS A 304 -0.52 46.80 2.90
N MET A 305 -1.53 45.95 2.72
CA MET A 305 -2.92 46.36 2.88
C MET A 305 -3.14 46.65 4.36
N VAL A 306 -3.55 47.88 4.67
CA VAL A 306 -4.03 48.29 5.98
C VAL A 306 -5.54 48.37 5.85
N VAL A 307 -6.27 47.60 6.67
CA VAL A 307 -7.74 47.66 6.77
C VAL A 307 -8.09 48.50 7.98
#